data_AF-I6PYR8-F1
#
_entry.id   AF-I6PYR8-F1
#
_cell.length_a   1.000
_cell.length_b   1.000
_cell.length_c   1.000
_cell.angle_alpha   90.00
_cell.angle_beta   90.00
_cell.angle_gamma   90.00
#
_symmetry.space_group_name_H-M   'P 1'
#
loop_
_entity.id
_entity.type
_entity.pdbx_description
1 polymer ?
#
loop_
_entity_poly.entity_id
_entity_poly.type
_entity_poly.pdbx_seq_one_letter_code
_entity_poly.pdbx_strand_id
1 'polypeptide(L)'
;NTSANSADESVKGPNLTEISKKITESNAVVLAVKEIETLLASIDELATKAIGKKIQQNGGLAVEAGHNGTLLAGAYTISKLITQKLDGLKNSEKLKEKIENAKKCSEDFTKKLEGEHAQLGIENVTDENAKKAILITDAAKDKGAAELEKLFKAVENLAKAAKEML
;
A
#
# COMPACT_ATOMS: atom_id res chain seq x y z
N ASN A 1 43.45 -37.34 -35.24
CA ASN A 1 42.06 -37.37 -34.74
C ASN A 1 42.11 -37.68 -33.26
N THR A 2 41.75 -36.81 -32.32
CA THR A 2 40.67 -35.82 -32.29
C THR A 2 41.11 -34.63 -31.43
N SER A 3 41.12 -33.42 -31.99
CA SER A 3 41.27 -32.18 -31.23
C SER A 3 39.95 -31.91 -30.51
N ALA A 4 39.92 -32.18 -29.21
CA ALA A 4 38.82 -31.78 -28.34
C ALA A 4 38.92 -30.27 -28.13
N ASN A 5 38.21 -29.51 -28.97
CA ASN A 5 37.96 -28.10 -28.74
C ASN A 5 36.92 -27.99 -27.61
N SER A 6 37.37 -28.13 -26.36
CA SER A 6 36.58 -27.70 -25.21
C SER A 6 36.51 -26.18 -25.26
N ALA A 7 35.52 -25.65 -25.98
CA ALA A 7 35.16 -24.26 -25.87
C ALA A 7 34.90 -23.98 -24.38
N ASP A 8 35.80 -23.20 -23.79
CA ASP A 8 35.73 -22.68 -22.44
C ASP A 8 34.38 -21.98 -22.27
N GLU A 9 33.48 -22.56 -21.46
CA GLU A 9 32.14 -22.01 -21.19
C GLU A 9 32.22 -20.59 -20.58
N SER A 10 33.40 -20.19 -20.11
CA SER A 10 33.74 -18.85 -19.60
C SER A 10 33.68 -17.73 -20.66
N VAL A 11 33.59 -18.04 -21.97
CA VAL A 11 33.59 -17.05 -23.07
C VAL A 11 32.19 -16.63 -23.54
N LYS A 12 31.11 -17.21 -23.00
CA LYS A 12 29.75 -16.75 -23.32
C LYS A 12 29.48 -15.41 -22.62
N GLY A 13 29.48 -14.33 -23.40
CA GLY A 13 29.02 -13.02 -22.95
C GLY A 13 27.61 -13.05 -22.33
N PRO A 14 27.17 -11.98 -21.66
CA PRO A 14 25.93 -11.96 -20.90
C PRO A 14 24.72 -12.46 -21.71
N ASN A 15 23.94 -13.36 -21.13
CA ASN A 15 22.76 -13.96 -21.77
C ASN A 15 21.60 -12.94 -21.84
N LEU A 16 21.52 -12.21 -22.96
CA LEU A 16 20.54 -11.14 -23.17
C LEU A 16 19.09 -11.61 -23.06
N THR A 17 18.79 -12.86 -23.45
CA THR A 17 17.43 -13.42 -23.35
C THR A 17 17.02 -13.59 -21.89
N GLU A 18 17.93 -14.10 -21.07
CA GLU A 18 17.69 -14.27 -19.63
C GLU A 18 17.58 -12.92 -18.91
N ILE A 19 18.43 -11.96 -19.28
CA ILE A 19 18.41 -10.60 -18.73
C ILE A 19 17.09 -9.88 -19.08
N SER A 20 16.65 -9.93 -20.33
CA SER A 20 15.39 -9.32 -20.78
C SER A 20 14.18 -9.89 -20.04
N LYS A 21 14.17 -11.21 -19.81
CA LYS A 21 13.14 -11.87 -19.00
C LYS A 21 13.13 -11.37 -17.56
N LYS A 22 14.30 -11.31 -16.90
CA LYS A 22 14.44 -10.79 -15.52
C LYS A 22 13.94 -9.36 -15.39
N ILE A 23 14.32 -8.48 -16.33
CA ILE A 23 13.86 -7.08 -16.34
C ILE A 23 12.33 -7.00 -16.45
N THR A 24 11.73 -7.81 -17.33
CA THR A 24 10.27 -7.83 -17.51
C THR A 24 9.55 -8.27 -16.23
N GLU A 25 10.07 -9.30 -15.56
CA GLU A 25 9.51 -9.80 -14.30
C GLU A 25 9.67 -8.78 -13.15
N SER A 26 10.85 -8.17 -12.99
CA SER A 26 11.09 -7.12 -11.99
C SER A 26 10.20 -5.90 -12.22
N ASN A 27 10.04 -5.46 -13.47
CA ASN A 27 9.17 -4.33 -13.82
C ASN A 27 7.70 -4.58 -13.43
N ALA A 28 7.19 -5.80 -13.65
CA ALA A 28 5.83 -6.15 -13.28
C ALA A 28 5.60 -6.05 -11.76
N VAL A 29 6.60 -6.44 -10.95
CA VAL A 29 6.53 -6.31 -9.49
C VAL A 29 6.56 -4.84 -9.07
N VAL A 30 7.46 -4.02 -9.64
CA VAL A 30 7.54 -2.58 -9.34
C VAL A 30 6.22 -1.87 -9.63
N LEU A 31 5.58 -2.17 -10.77
CA LEU A 31 4.29 -1.59 -11.13
C LEU A 31 3.18 -1.99 -10.16
N ALA A 32 3.13 -3.27 -9.75
CA ALA A 32 2.13 -3.74 -8.80
C ALA A 32 2.31 -3.12 -7.40
N VAL A 33 3.55 -2.96 -6.93
CA VAL A 33 3.84 -2.25 -5.68
C VAL A 33 3.46 -0.77 -5.79
N LYS A 34 3.67 -0.15 -6.96
CA LYS A 34 3.29 1.25 -7.19
C LYS A 34 1.78 1.47 -7.09
N GLU A 35 0.98 0.53 -7.60
CA GLU A 35 -0.48 0.58 -7.45
C GLU A 35 -0.88 0.62 -5.97
N ILE A 36 -0.22 -0.19 -5.13
CA ILE A 36 -0.49 -0.23 -3.68
C ILE A 36 -0.09 1.08 -3.00
N GLU A 37 1.06 1.67 -3.34
CA GLU A 37 1.45 3.00 -2.85
C GLU A 37 0.40 4.07 -3.21
N THR A 38 -0.14 4.02 -4.43
CA THR A 38 -1.17 4.98 -4.87
C THR A 38 -2.48 4.78 -4.12
N LEU A 39 -2.89 3.54 -3.82
CA LEU A 39 -4.05 3.28 -2.97
C LEU A 39 -3.86 3.83 -1.56
N LEU A 40 -2.68 3.68 -0.96
CA LEU A 40 -2.37 4.28 0.34
C LEU A 40 -2.42 5.81 0.29
N ALA A 41 -1.83 6.41 -0.73
CA ALA A 41 -1.89 7.86 -0.94
C ALA A 41 -3.35 8.35 -1.11
N SER A 42 -4.24 7.54 -1.70
CA SER A 42 -5.65 7.90 -1.79
C SER A 42 -6.34 7.95 -0.42
N ILE A 43 -5.97 7.08 0.52
CA ILE A 43 -6.47 7.16 1.91
C ILE A 43 -5.94 8.42 2.60
N ASP A 44 -4.68 8.78 2.39
CA ASP A 44 -4.10 10.02 2.95
C ASP A 44 -4.76 11.27 2.36
N GLU A 45 -5.08 11.29 1.07
CA GLU A 45 -5.84 12.39 0.45
C GLU A 45 -7.25 12.50 1.07
N LEU A 46 -7.94 11.38 1.28
CA LEU A 46 -9.22 11.37 2.00
C LEU A 46 -9.08 11.92 3.43
N ALA A 47 -8.04 11.50 4.15
CA ALA A 47 -7.79 11.93 5.52
C ALA A 47 -7.46 13.43 5.62
N THR A 48 -6.60 13.93 4.74
CA THR A 48 -6.08 15.30 4.79
C THR A 48 -7.04 16.32 4.19
N LYS A 49 -7.89 15.92 3.24
CA LYS A 49 -8.78 16.84 2.51
C LYS A 49 -10.25 16.69 2.85
N ALA A 50 -10.76 15.49 3.10
CA ALA A 50 -12.20 15.22 3.10
C ALA A 50 -12.83 15.08 4.49
N ILE A 51 -12.03 14.88 5.56
CA ILE A 51 -12.57 14.82 6.92
C ILE A 51 -13.25 16.14 7.30
N GLY A 52 -14.50 16.03 7.76
CA GLY A 52 -15.30 17.16 8.20
C GLY A 52 -15.67 18.11 7.06
N LYS A 53 -15.74 17.60 5.82
CA LYS A 53 -16.02 18.39 4.62
C LYS A 53 -17.24 17.90 3.85
N LYS A 54 -17.81 18.84 3.09
CA LYS A 54 -18.75 18.59 2.00
C LYS A 54 -18.31 19.34 0.75
N ILE A 55 -18.82 18.89 -0.40
CA ILE A 55 -18.62 19.61 -1.65
C ILE A 55 -19.32 20.98 -1.58
N GLN A 56 -18.61 22.01 -1.99
CA GLN A 56 -19.14 23.35 -2.21
C GLN A 56 -19.19 23.64 -3.72
N GLN A 57 -20.02 24.61 -4.10
CA GLN A 57 -20.00 25.18 -5.44
C GLN A 57 -18.58 25.59 -5.87
N ASN A 58 -18.31 25.52 -7.18
CA ASN A 58 -17.04 25.95 -7.81
C ASN A 58 -15.81 25.11 -7.41
N GLY A 59 -16.01 23.83 -7.11
CA GLY A 59 -14.91 22.87 -6.87
C GLY A 59 -14.24 23.01 -5.50
N GLY A 60 -14.83 23.77 -4.57
CA GLY A 60 -14.35 23.91 -3.20
C GLY A 60 -14.88 22.83 -2.26
N LEU A 61 -14.28 22.75 -1.07
CA LEU A 61 -14.80 21.98 0.06
C LEU A 61 -15.20 22.93 1.19
N ALA A 62 -16.46 22.85 1.64
CA ALA A 62 -16.96 23.55 2.81
C ALA A 62 -16.87 22.65 4.06
N VAL A 63 -16.97 23.25 5.24
CA VAL A 63 -17.03 22.52 6.51
C VAL A 63 -18.37 21.81 6.66
N GLU A 64 -18.33 20.54 7.06
CA GLU A 64 -19.46 19.69 7.46
C GLU A 64 -18.94 18.73 8.55
N ALA A 65 -18.80 19.24 9.76
CA ALA A 65 -18.15 18.52 10.85
C ALA A 65 -19.00 17.34 11.33
N GLY A 66 -18.34 16.22 11.66
CA GLY A 66 -18.96 15.10 12.37
C GLY A 66 -19.81 14.14 11.53
N HIS A 67 -19.67 14.16 10.20
CA HIS A 67 -20.41 13.27 9.29
C HIS A 67 -19.45 12.40 8.44
N ASN A 68 -18.48 11.75 9.09
CA ASN A 68 -17.40 11.02 8.40
C ASN A 68 -17.65 9.52 8.21
N GLY A 69 -18.83 8.98 8.58
CA GLY A 69 -19.08 7.53 8.55
C GLY A 69 -18.89 6.89 7.17
N THR A 70 -19.46 7.51 6.12
CA THR A 70 -19.35 7.00 4.74
C THR A 70 -17.94 7.20 4.16
N LEU A 71 -17.26 8.29 4.52
CA LEU A 71 -15.85 8.51 4.18
C LEU A 71 -14.97 7.38 4.71
N LEU A 72 -15.14 7.00 5.98
CA LEU A 72 -14.39 5.92 6.61
C LEU A 72 -14.75 4.55 6.03
N ALA A 73 -16.02 4.30 5.68
CA ALA A 73 -16.39 3.09 4.95
C ALA A 73 -15.67 2.98 3.59
N GLY A 74 -15.45 4.11 2.91
CA GLY A 74 -14.62 4.21 1.72
C GLY A 74 -13.15 3.86 1.99
N ALA A 75 -12.54 4.47 3.02
CA ALA A 75 -11.16 4.18 3.41
C ALA A 75 -10.96 2.70 3.80
N TYR A 76 -11.90 2.12 4.53
CA TYR A 76 -11.92 0.69 4.89
C TYR A 76 -12.08 -0.23 3.65
N THR A 77 -12.83 0.19 2.64
CA THR A 77 -12.91 -0.55 1.37
C THR A 77 -11.58 -0.55 0.65
N ILE A 78 -10.89 0.60 0.62
CA ILE A 78 -9.55 0.72 0.03
C ILE A 78 -8.53 -0.10 0.83
N SER A 79 -8.63 -0.16 2.17
CA SER A 79 -7.73 -0.97 3.00
C SER A 79 -7.82 -2.46 2.65
N LYS A 80 -9.03 -2.99 2.46
CA LYS A 80 -9.24 -4.37 2.00
C LYS A 80 -8.68 -4.60 0.59
N LEU A 81 -8.85 -3.63 -0.32
CA LEU A 81 -8.27 -3.73 -1.66
C LEU A 81 -6.74 -3.77 -1.61
N ILE A 82 -6.11 -2.98 -0.73
CA ILE A 82 -4.65 -3.03 -0.50
C ILE A 82 -4.23 -4.45 -0.06
N THR A 83 -4.92 -5.06 0.90
CA THR A 83 -4.64 -6.44 1.33
C THR A 83 -4.74 -7.42 0.15
N GLN A 84 -5.83 -7.35 -0.63
CA GLN A 84 -6.00 -8.20 -1.82
C GLN A 84 -4.87 -8.04 -2.84
N LYS A 85 -4.40 -6.80 -3.06
CA LYS A 85 -3.30 -6.52 -3.98
C LYS A 85 -1.97 -7.05 -3.47
N LEU A 86 -1.71 -6.92 -2.17
CA LEU A 86 -0.53 -7.51 -1.52
C LEU A 86 -0.55 -9.04 -1.62
N ASP A 87 -1.72 -9.68 -1.49
CA ASP A 87 -1.89 -11.12 -1.67
C ASP A 87 -1.64 -11.59 -3.10
N GLY A 88 -1.98 -10.75 -4.08
CA GLY A 88 -1.71 -11.01 -5.50
C GLY A 88 -0.26 -10.79 -5.94
N LEU A 89 0.62 -10.24 -5.09
CA LEU A 89 2.02 -10.04 -5.46
C LEU A 89 2.76 -11.37 -5.61
N LYS A 90 3.51 -11.48 -6.71
CA LYS A 90 4.39 -12.63 -6.92
C LYS A 90 5.50 -12.62 -5.87
N ASN A 91 5.58 -13.70 -5.10
CA ASN A 91 6.65 -13.90 -4.15
C ASN A 91 7.96 -14.21 -4.90
N SER A 92 8.91 -13.28 -4.87
CA SER A 92 10.32 -13.59 -5.06
C SER A 92 10.95 -13.87 -3.69
N GLU A 93 11.92 -14.78 -3.61
CA GLU A 93 12.61 -15.08 -2.34
C GLU A 93 13.17 -13.82 -1.68
N LYS A 94 13.62 -12.85 -2.49
CA LYS A 94 14.20 -11.58 -2.06
C LYS A 94 13.19 -10.60 -1.45
N LEU A 95 11.91 -10.68 -1.85
CA LEU A 95 10.85 -9.76 -1.39
C LEU A 95 9.87 -10.39 -0.40
N LYS A 96 9.89 -11.71 -0.25
CA LYS A 96 8.92 -12.47 0.56
C LYS A 96 8.71 -11.87 1.94
N GLU A 97 9.78 -11.59 2.68
CA GLU A 97 9.68 -11.02 4.03
C GLU A 97 8.99 -9.64 4.04
N LYS A 98 9.30 -8.79 3.06
CA LYS A 98 8.72 -7.44 2.95
C LYS A 98 7.26 -7.49 2.53
N ILE A 99 6.90 -8.40 1.64
CA ILE A 99 5.52 -8.67 1.24
C ILE A 99 4.71 -9.13 2.44
N GLU A 100 5.19 -10.13 3.18
CA GLU A 100 4.49 -10.65 4.36
C GLU A 100 4.34 -9.59 5.47
N ASN A 101 5.36 -8.76 5.69
CA ASN A 101 5.26 -7.65 6.63
C ASN A 101 4.20 -6.62 6.19
N ALA A 102 4.19 -6.22 4.91
CA ALA A 102 3.19 -5.29 4.39
C ALA A 102 1.76 -5.88 4.48
N LYS A 103 1.59 -7.18 4.17
CA LYS A 103 0.31 -7.91 4.34
C LYS A 103 -0.17 -7.84 5.77
N LYS A 104 0.68 -8.24 6.72
CA LYS A 104 0.35 -8.20 8.14
C LYS A 104 -0.05 -6.79 8.58
N CYS A 105 0.68 -5.75 8.18
CA CYS A 105 0.30 -4.37 8.49
C CYS A 105 -1.05 -3.97 7.87
N SER A 106 -1.35 -4.44 6.65
CA SER A 106 -2.63 -4.15 5.98
C SER A 106 -3.82 -4.81 6.67
N GLU A 107 -3.64 -6.05 7.15
CA GLU A 107 -4.62 -6.76 7.93
C GLU A 107 -4.80 -6.12 9.31
N ASP A 108 -3.71 -5.77 9.99
CA ASP A 108 -3.74 -5.12 11.31
C ASP A 108 -4.50 -3.78 11.22
N PHE A 109 -4.27 -2.98 10.17
CA PHE A 109 -5.02 -1.75 9.92
C PHE A 109 -6.52 -2.01 9.69
N THR A 110 -6.84 -2.94 8.80
CA THR A 110 -8.24 -3.29 8.48
C THR A 110 -8.98 -3.82 9.72
N LYS A 111 -8.37 -4.73 10.47
CA LYS A 111 -8.91 -5.27 11.73
C LYS A 111 -9.06 -4.20 12.80
N LYS A 112 -8.17 -3.21 12.87
CA LYS A 112 -8.27 -2.11 13.82
C LYS A 112 -9.49 -1.23 13.52
N LEU A 113 -9.73 -0.89 12.25
CA LEU A 113 -10.93 -0.16 11.85
C LEU A 113 -12.22 -0.94 12.19
N GLU A 114 -12.24 -2.25 11.93
CA GLU A 114 -13.36 -3.14 12.30
C GLU A 114 -13.57 -3.20 13.80
N GLY A 115 -12.50 -3.33 14.59
CA GLY A 115 -12.59 -3.38 16.05
C GLY A 115 -13.14 -2.10 16.68
N GLU A 116 -12.98 -0.97 16.01
CA GLU A 116 -13.48 0.35 16.44
C GLU A 116 -14.89 0.66 15.85
N HIS A 117 -15.60 -0.33 15.29
CA HIS A 117 -16.90 -0.11 14.62
C HIS A 117 -17.94 0.61 15.48
N ALA A 118 -17.91 0.48 16.81
CA ALA A 118 -18.83 1.19 17.70
C ALA A 118 -18.69 2.72 17.59
N GLN A 119 -17.51 3.21 17.19
CA GLN A 119 -17.20 4.63 17.05
C GLN A 119 -16.95 5.06 15.60
N LEU A 120 -16.56 4.13 14.72
CA LEU A 120 -16.28 4.40 13.30
C LEU A 120 -17.39 3.93 12.35
N GLY A 121 -18.25 3.00 12.79
CA GLY A 121 -19.33 2.39 12.00
C GLY A 121 -20.69 3.08 12.17
N ILE A 122 -20.69 4.33 12.63
CA ILE A 122 -21.88 5.16 12.78
C ILE A 122 -21.92 6.23 11.68
N GLU A 123 -23.08 6.83 11.40
CA GLU A 123 -23.17 7.92 10.42
C GLU A 123 -22.37 9.14 10.87
N ASN A 124 -22.58 9.54 12.13
CA ASN A 124 -22.06 10.78 12.70
C ASN A 124 -20.67 10.61 13.34
N VAL A 125 -19.73 9.99 12.64
CA VAL A 125 -18.34 9.89 13.13
C VAL A 125 -17.73 11.29 13.21
N THR A 126 -17.28 11.65 14.41
CA THR A 126 -16.61 12.93 14.68
C THR A 126 -15.33 13.07 13.85
N ASP A 127 -14.96 14.31 13.53
CA ASP A 127 -13.70 14.59 12.83
C ASP A 127 -12.50 14.07 13.63
N GLU A 128 -12.55 14.15 14.96
CA GLU A 128 -11.52 13.62 15.85
C GLU A 128 -11.38 12.10 15.70
N ASN A 129 -12.48 11.34 15.74
CA ASN A 129 -12.43 9.89 15.59
C ASN A 129 -11.98 9.49 14.18
N ALA A 130 -12.39 10.23 13.15
CA ALA A 130 -11.94 10.00 11.77
C ALA A 130 -10.43 10.24 11.63
N LYS A 131 -9.89 11.31 12.24
CA LYS A 131 -8.45 11.58 12.23
C LYS A 131 -7.66 10.49 12.95
N LYS A 132 -8.11 10.06 14.13
CA LYS A 132 -7.51 8.94 14.87
C LYS A 132 -7.48 7.63 14.08
N ALA A 133 -8.37 7.47 13.11
CA ALA A 133 -8.49 6.28 12.28
C ALA A 133 -7.61 6.32 11.01
N ILE A 134 -7.55 7.46 10.30
CA ILE A 134 -6.90 7.50 8.97
C ILE A 134 -5.92 8.66 8.74
N LEU A 135 -5.77 9.60 9.68
CA LEU A 135 -4.80 10.69 9.54
C LEU A 135 -3.48 10.34 10.25
N ILE A 136 -2.46 9.94 9.47
CA ILE A 136 -1.16 9.49 10.03
C ILE A 136 -0.38 10.59 10.77
N THR A 137 -0.76 11.87 10.60
CA THR A 137 -0.16 13.01 11.31
C THR A 137 -0.95 13.44 12.54
N ASP A 138 -2.08 12.78 12.86
CA ASP A 138 -2.83 13.11 14.08
C ASP A 138 -2.01 12.79 15.34
N ALA A 139 -2.24 13.54 16.41
CA ALA A 139 -1.54 13.32 17.67
C ALA A 139 -2.01 12.03 18.37
N ALA A 140 -3.31 11.71 18.27
CA ALA A 140 -3.90 10.48 18.76
C ALA A 140 -4.15 9.55 17.58
N LYS A 141 -3.64 8.32 17.66
CA LYS A 141 -3.66 7.36 16.55
C LYS A 141 -4.24 6.01 16.94
N ASP A 142 -5.05 6.00 17.99
CA ASP A 142 -5.53 4.82 18.70
C ASP A 142 -6.69 4.10 17.99
N LYS A 143 -7.10 4.55 16.79
CA LYS A 143 -8.23 3.97 16.02
C LYS A 143 -7.86 3.45 14.64
N GLY A 144 -6.58 3.40 14.30
CA GLY A 144 -6.11 2.88 13.02
C GLY A 144 -4.99 3.70 12.40
N ALA A 145 -4.85 4.98 12.74
CA ALA A 145 -3.82 5.83 12.11
C ALA A 145 -2.40 5.33 12.43
N ALA A 146 -2.20 4.65 13.57
CA ALA A 146 -0.91 4.04 13.93
C ALA A 146 -0.61 2.82 13.06
N GLU A 147 -1.62 1.97 12.80
CA GLU A 147 -1.52 0.83 11.91
C GLU A 147 -1.34 1.27 10.45
N LEU A 148 -2.04 2.32 10.02
CA LEU A 148 -1.89 2.91 8.70
C LEU A 148 -0.47 3.47 8.50
N GLU A 149 0.09 4.17 9.49
CA GLU A 149 1.48 4.66 9.43
C GLU A 149 2.50 3.50 9.31
N LYS A 150 2.28 2.40 10.03
CA LYS A 150 3.11 1.18 9.90
C LYS A 150 2.99 0.57 8.51
N LEU A 151 1.77 0.53 7.96
CA LEU A 151 1.51 0.04 6.61
C LEU A 151 2.21 0.91 5.55
N PHE A 152 2.15 2.23 5.66
CA PHE A 152 2.92 3.14 4.79
C PHE A 152 4.41 2.81 4.80
N LYS A 153 5.02 2.67 5.98
CA LYS A 153 6.44 2.33 6.10
C LYS A 153 6.77 0.95 5.54
N ALA A 154 5.90 -0.03 5.75
CA ALA A 154 6.08 -1.38 5.23
C ALA A 154 6.05 -1.41 3.69
N VAL A 155 5.09 -0.71 3.09
CA VAL A 155 4.97 -0.60 1.62
C VAL A 155 6.11 0.23 1.03
N GLU A 156 6.56 1.31 1.69
CA GLU A 156 7.73 2.08 1.26
C GLU A 156 9.00 1.21 1.21
N ASN A 157 9.23 0.38 2.23
CA ASN A 157 10.35 -0.55 2.26
C ASN A 157 10.24 -1.63 1.18
N LEU A 158 9.02 -2.13 0.92
CA LEU A 158 8.76 -3.06 -0.18
C LEU A 158 9.05 -2.41 -1.55
N ALA A 159 8.62 -1.16 -1.75
CA ALA A 159 8.86 -0.42 -2.98
C ALA A 159 10.35 -0.18 -3.24
N LYS A 160 11.11 0.20 -2.21
CA LYS A 160 12.58 0.35 -2.29
C LYS A 160 13.23 -0.96 -2.73
N ALA A 161 12.89 -2.08 -2.10
CA ALA A 161 13.45 -3.38 -2.44
C ALA A 161 13.03 -3.88 -3.83
N ALA A 162 11.78 -3.63 -4.25
CA ALA A 162 11.32 -3.96 -5.59
C ALA A 162 12.10 -3.15 -6.65
N LYS A 163 12.41 -1.88 -6.36
CA LYS A 163 13.21 -1.02 -7.25
C LYS A 163 14.68 -1.45 -7.32
N GLU A 164 15.26 -1.97 -6.24
CA GLU A 164 16.62 -2.53 -6.24
C GLU A 164 16.75 -3.83 -7.04
N MET A 165 15.64 -4.52 -7.31
CA MET A 165 15.61 -5.72 -8.16
C MET A 165 15.56 -5.43 -9.67
N LEU A 166 15.30 -4.17 -10.05
CA LEU A 166 15.22 -3.73 -11.43
C LEU A 166 16.58 -3.24 -11.94
#